data_AF-A0A7S2NIC7-F1
#
_entry.id   AF-A0A7S2NIC7-F1
#
_cell.length_a   1.000
_cell.length_b   1.000
_cell.length_c   1.000
_cell.angle_alpha   90.00
_cell.angle_beta   90.00
_cell.angle_gamma   90.00
#
_symmetry.space_group_name_H-M   'P 1'
#
loop_
_entity.id
_entity.type
_entity.pdbx_description
1 polymer ?
#
loop_
_entity_poly.entity_id
_entity_poly.type
_entity_poly.pdbx_seq_one_letter_code
_entity_poly.pdbx_strand_id
1 'polypeptide(L)'
;SAHLDVPRWILKLDDESGGRGIAHVDVSTLECHATLLHVHDHQPEEWADEIRQQELQEACADQLRMELPQRIVINMRWLWRSWRDYTLAFSRVGGVIEASPLE
;
A
#
# COMPACT_ATOMS: atom_id res chain seq x y z
N SER A 1 -7.52 15.48 -5.83
CA SER A 1 -8.33 14.26 -5.99
C SER A 1 -7.54 13.12 -5.37
N ALA A 2 -8.15 12.33 -4.49
CA ALA A 2 -7.50 11.12 -3.98
C ALA A 2 -7.66 10.04 -5.05
N HIS A 3 -6.55 9.56 -5.63
CA HIS A 3 -6.55 8.52 -6.66
C HIS A 3 -6.69 7.12 -6.02
N LEU A 4 -7.76 6.93 -5.25
CA LEU A 4 -8.03 5.70 -4.52
C LEU A 4 -8.41 4.55 -5.45
N ASP A 5 -8.82 4.83 -6.68
CA ASP A 5 -9.22 3.88 -7.71
C ASP A 5 -8.04 3.17 -8.41
N VAL A 6 -6.81 3.65 -8.19
CA VAL A 6 -5.63 3.07 -8.84
C VAL A 6 -5.26 1.73 -8.18
N PRO A 7 -5.28 0.61 -8.92
CA PRO A 7 -5.38 -0.73 -8.36
C PRO A 7 -4.08 -1.32 -7.81
N ARG A 8 -2.92 -0.70 -8.06
CA ARG A 8 -1.62 -1.21 -7.63
C ARG A 8 -0.80 -0.14 -6.92
N TRP A 9 -0.16 -0.56 -5.83
CA TRP A 9 0.91 0.21 -5.21
C TRP A 9 2.27 -0.41 -5.55
N ILE A 10 3.22 0.44 -5.93
CA ILE A 10 4.61 0.08 -6.19
C ILE A 10 5.47 0.78 -5.15
N LEU A 11 6.26 -0.01 -4.41
CA LEU A 11 7.24 0.48 -3.46
C LEU A 11 8.61 0.43 -4.13
N LYS A 12 9.40 1.50 -3.98
CA LYS A 12 10.76 1.60 -4.54
C LYS A 12 11.73 2.07 -3.46
N LEU A 13 12.81 1.32 -3.24
CA LEU A 13 13.93 1.74 -2.40
C LEU A 13 14.78 2.81 -3.10
N ASP A 14 15.18 3.86 -2.37
CA ASP A 14 15.90 5.00 -2.94
C ASP A 14 17.34 4.69 -3.38
N ASP A 15 18.01 3.73 -2.74
CA ASP A 15 19.40 3.37 -3.02
C ASP A 15 19.56 2.21 -4.00
N GLU A 16 18.45 1.73 -4.58
CA GLU A 16 18.43 0.62 -5.52
C GLU A 16 18.10 1.06 -6.95
N SER A 17 18.56 0.27 -7.92
CA SER A 17 18.36 0.52 -9.34
C SER A 17 18.11 -0.77 -10.11
N GLY A 18 17.65 -0.66 -11.36
CA GLY A 18 17.39 -1.83 -12.21
C GLY A 18 16.30 -2.77 -11.65
N GLY A 19 15.31 -2.22 -10.95
CA GLY A 19 14.21 -2.97 -10.36
C GLY A 19 14.55 -3.76 -9.09
N ARG A 20 15.79 -3.66 -8.58
CA ARG A 20 16.24 -4.42 -7.40
C ARG A 20 15.50 -4.06 -6.13
N GLY A 21 15.12 -2.79 -5.97
CA GLY A 21 14.37 -2.29 -4.83
C GLY A 21 12.86 -2.20 -5.07
N ILE A 22 12.29 -2.94 -6.02
CA ILE A 22 10.85 -2.88 -6.32
C ILE A 22 10.09 -3.99 -5.59
N ALA A 23 9.02 -3.60 -4.92
CA ALA A 23 7.94 -4.48 -4.50
C ALA A 23 6.59 -3.89 -4.94
N HIS A 24 5.56 -4.72 -5.11
CA HIS A 24 4.23 -4.25 -5.47
C HIS A 24 3.12 -5.07 -4.81
N VAL A 25 1.94 -4.47 -4.71
CA VAL A 25 0.72 -5.11 -4.23
C VAL A 25 -0.49 -4.58 -4.98
N ASP A 26 -1.41 -5.48 -5.35
CA ASP A 26 -2.69 -5.12 -5.95
C ASP A 26 -3.71 -4.84 -4.84
N VAL A 27 -4.03 -3.57 -4.64
CA VAL A 27 -4.85 -3.09 -3.51
C VAL A 27 -6.33 -3.35 -3.68
N SER A 28 -6.81 -3.53 -4.92
CA SER A 28 -8.20 -3.88 -5.20
C SER A 28 -8.64 -5.22 -4.59
N THR A 29 -7.69 -6.05 -4.16
CA THR A 29 -7.95 -7.33 -3.49
C THR A 29 -8.02 -7.23 -1.96
N LEU A 30 -7.80 -6.04 -1.40
CA LEU A 30 -7.81 -5.76 0.03
C LEU A 30 -9.19 -5.24 0.45
N GLU A 31 -9.78 -5.83 1.50
CA GLU A 31 -11.11 -5.41 1.98
C GLU A 31 -11.08 -3.97 2.55
N CYS A 32 -9.97 -3.56 3.17
CA CYS A 32 -9.80 -2.18 3.64
C CYS A 32 -9.84 -1.16 2.49
N HIS A 33 -9.30 -1.51 1.33
CA HIS A 33 -9.35 -0.66 0.14
C HIS A 33 -10.77 -0.54 -0.39
N ALA A 34 -11.49 -1.66 -0.51
CA ALA A 34 -12.89 -1.67 -0.91
C ALA A 34 -13.78 -0.85 0.04
N THR A 35 -13.54 -0.96 1.36
CA THR A 35 -14.26 -0.19 2.38
C THR A 35 -13.99 1.30 2.25
N LEU A 36 -12.71 1.70 2.15
CA LEU A 36 -12.34 3.11 1.98
C LEU A 36 -12.95 3.71 0.71
N LEU A 37 -12.91 2.98 -0.41
CA LEU A 37 -13.49 3.43 -1.68
C LEU A 37 -15.02 3.55 -1.57
N HIS A 38 -15.69 2.60 -0.91
CA HIS A 38 -17.13 2.67 -0.68
C HIS A 38 -17.54 3.91 0.10
N VAL A 39 -16.89 4.18 1.24
CA VAL A 39 -17.18 5.36 2.07
C VAL A 39 -16.91 6.65 1.29
N HIS A 40 -15.76 6.74 0.62
CA HIS A 40 -15.39 7.90 -0.19
C HIS A 40 -16.43 8.21 -1.27
N ASP A 41 -16.90 7.19 -2.01
CA ASP A 41 -17.77 7.38 -3.18
C ASP A 41 -19.26 7.51 -2.83
N HIS A 42 -19.71 6.87 -1.75
CA HIS A 42 -21.15 6.72 -1.44
C HIS A 42 -21.58 7.39 -0.14
N GLN A 43 -20.66 7.77 0.74
CA GLN A 43 -20.96 8.36 2.05
C GLN A 43 -20.18 9.67 2.25
N PRO A 44 -20.42 10.72 1.43
CA PRO A 44 -19.61 11.93 1.44
C PRO A 44 -19.65 12.69 2.78
N GLU A 45 -20.73 12.59 3.54
CA GLU A 45 -20.83 13.16 4.89
C GLU A 45 -19.90 12.45 5.88
N GLU A 46 -19.88 11.11 5.86
CA GLU A 46 -18.95 10.32 6.68
C GLU A 46 -17.51 10.49 6.23
N TRP A 47 -17.27 10.59 4.92
CA TRP A 47 -15.95 10.87 4.39
C TRP A 47 -15.46 12.26 4.80
N ALA A 48 -16.33 13.25 4.98
CA ALA A 48 -15.93 14.59 5.42
C ALA A 48 -15.66 14.69 6.94
N ASP A 49 -16.08 13.70 7.73
CA ASP A 49 -15.87 13.67 9.17
C ASP A 49 -14.44 13.21 9.51
N GLU A 50 -13.67 14.06 10.19
CA GLU A 50 -12.27 13.81 10.52
C GLU A 50 -12.07 12.62 11.48
N ILE A 51 -12.98 12.45 12.45
CA ILE A 51 -12.93 11.33 13.40
C ILE A 51 -13.18 10.05 12.63
N ARG A 52 -14.19 10.05 11.76
CA ARG A 52 -14.53 8.88 10.94
C ARG A 52 -13.42 8.53 9.97
N GLN A 53 -12.80 9.51 9.32
CA GLN A 53 -11.63 9.28 8.47
C GLN A 53 -10.48 8.63 9.26
N GLN A 54 -10.19 9.12 10.46
CA GLN A 54 -9.13 8.56 11.30
C GLN A 54 -9.42 7.09 11.66
N GLU A 55 -10.63 6.77 12.09
CA GLU A 55 -11.04 5.39 12.39
C GLU A 55 -10.85 4.45 11.18
N LEU A 56 -11.26 4.90 9.99
CA LEU A 56 -11.10 4.13 8.76
C LEU A 56 -9.63 3.94 8.38
N GLN A 57 -8.80 4.96 8.58
CA GLN A 57 -7.35 4.88 8.33
C GLN A 57 -6.66 3.92 9.31
N GLU A 58 -7.02 3.96 10.60
CA GLU A 58 -6.48 3.06 11.62
C GLU A 58 -6.85 1.60 11.34
N ALA A 59 -8.14 1.33 11.05
CA ALA A 59 -8.61 0.00 10.66
C ALA A 59 -7.90 -0.51 9.38
N CYS A 60 -7.74 0.35 8.37
CA CYS A 60 -7.01 0.03 7.16
C CYS A 60 -5.53 -0.28 7.45
N ALA A 61 -4.87 0.51 8.28
CA ALA A 61 -3.48 0.29 8.66
C ALA A 61 -3.30 -1.05 9.39
N ASP A 62 -4.20 -1.41 10.30
CA ASP A 62 -4.17 -2.71 10.99
C ASP A 62 -4.34 -3.88 10.01
N GLN A 63 -5.28 -3.77 9.08
CA GLN A 63 -5.46 -4.79 8.05
C GLN A 63 -4.24 -4.92 7.14
N LEU A 64 -3.67 -3.79 6.69
CA LEU A 64 -2.46 -3.78 5.86
C LEU A 64 -1.28 -4.47 6.57
N ARG A 65 -1.11 -4.25 7.88
CA ARG A 65 -0.05 -4.93 8.67
C ARG A 65 -0.19 -6.45 8.64
N MET A 66 -1.42 -6.97 8.63
CA MET A 66 -1.70 -8.40 8.58
C MET A 66 -1.57 -8.98 7.17
N GLU A 67 -2.03 -8.25 6.15
CA GLU A 67 -2.17 -8.78 4.79
C GLU A 67 -0.94 -8.56 3.90
N LEU A 68 -0.24 -7.42 4.02
CA LEU A 68 0.92 -7.12 3.17
C LEU A 68 2.01 -8.20 3.20
N PRO A 69 2.39 -8.79 4.35
CA PRO A 69 3.41 -9.85 4.36
C PRO A 69 3.07 -11.06 3.47
N GLN A 70 1.79 -11.29 3.21
CA GLN A 70 1.30 -12.43 2.43
C GLN A 70 1.03 -12.08 0.97
N ARG A 71 0.65 -10.82 0.69
CA ARG A 71 0.22 -10.37 -0.64
C ARG A 71 1.28 -9.63 -1.44
N ILE A 72 2.29 -9.05 -0.78
CA ILE A 72 3.30 -8.26 -1.47
C ILE A 72 4.19 -9.14 -2.35
N VAL A 73 4.42 -8.67 -3.57
CA VAL A 73 5.33 -9.28 -4.53
C VAL A 73 6.61 -8.47 -4.55
N ILE A 74 7.67 -9.04 -3.97
CA ILE A 74 9.03 -8.49 -4.06
C ILE A 74 9.67 -8.99 -5.36
N ASN A 75 10.14 -8.09 -6.23
CA ASN A 75 10.69 -8.48 -7.54
C ASN A 75 12.00 -9.28 -7.40
N MET A 76 12.89 -8.88 -6.49
CA MET A 76 14.17 -9.56 -6.26
C MET A 76 14.20 -10.30 -4.91
N ARG A 77 13.43 -11.40 -4.79
CA ARG A 77 13.36 -12.21 -3.55
C ARG A 77 14.70 -12.81 -3.08
N TRP A 78 15.69 -12.91 -3.97
CA TRP A 78 17.04 -13.37 -3.59
C TRP A 78 17.80 -12.30 -2.78
N LEU A 79 17.47 -11.02 -2.98
CA LEU A 79 18.04 -9.88 -2.28
C LEU A 79 17.22 -9.53 -1.02
N TRP A 80 15.89 -9.47 -1.16
CA TRP A 80 14.96 -9.21 -0.05
C TRP A 80 14.09 -10.45 0.19
N ARG A 81 14.51 -11.29 1.15
CA ARG A 81 13.96 -12.64 1.32
C ARG A 81 12.57 -12.67 1.92
N SER A 82 12.21 -11.63 2.64
CA SER A 82 10.92 -11.48 3.30
C SER A 82 10.43 -10.05 3.26
N TRP A 83 9.13 -9.86 3.51
CA TRP A 83 8.57 -8.52 3.71
C TRP A 83 9.26 -7.76 4.83
N ARG A 84 9.66 -8.45 5.92
CA ARG A 84 10.41 -7.85 7.02
C ARG A 84 11.78 -7.32 6.59
N ASP A 85 12.50 -8.08 5.77
CA ASP A 85 13.81 -7.65 5.26
C ASP A 85 13.66 -6.42 4.36
N TYR A 86 12.63 -6.43 3.52
CA TYR A 86 12.31 -5.32 2.63
C TYR A 86 11.92 -4.05 3.41
N THR A 87 11.03 -4.15 4.39
CA THR A 87 10.61 -2.96 5.18
C THR A 87 11.74 -2.43 6.04
N LEU A 88 12.61 -3.29 6.57
CA LEU A 88 13.81 -2.84 7.28
C LEU A 88 14.74 -2.04 6.36
N ALA A 89 14.93 -2.48 5.12
CA ALA A 89 15.68 -1.73 4.11
C ALA A 89 15.00 -0.40 3.81
N PHE A 90 13.69 -0.41 3.53
CA PHE A 90 12.89 0.78 3.24
C PHE A 90 12.97 1.83 4.35
N SER A 91 12.87 1.42 5.62
CA SER A 91 13.01 2.32 6.76
C SER A 91 14.43 2.90 6.94
N ARG A 92 15.46 2.22 6.42
CA ARG A 92 16.85 2.66 6.53
C ARG A 92 17.23 3.65 5.43
N VAL A 93 16.84 3.36 4.20
CA VAL A 93 17.32 4.07 3.01
C VAL A 93 16.31 5.06 2.47
N GLY A 94 15.04 4.95 2.90
CA GLY A 94 13.94 5.69 2.31
C GLY A 94 13.36 4.97 1.11
N GLY A 95 12.43 5.64 0.45
CA GLY A 95 11.75 5.12 -0.72
C GLY A 95 10.47 5.88 -1.03
N VAL A 96 9.90 5.54 -2.18
CA VAL A 96 8.61 6.05 -2.62
C VAL A 96 7.58 4.94 -2.71
N ILE A 97 6.32 5.30 -2.47
CA ILE A 97 5.17 4.46 -2.74
C ILE A 97 4.36 5.18 -3.82
N GLU A 98 4.23 4.55 -4.98
CA GLU A 98 3.53 5.09 -6.14
C GLU A 98 2.26 4.29 -6.42
N ALA A 99 1.19 5.01 -6.75
CA ALA A 99 0.01 4.39 -7.33
C ALA A 99 0.25 4.16 -8.84
N SER A 100 -0.04 2.95 -9.33
CA SER A 100 0.20 2.55 -10.71
C SER A 100 -1.00 1.79 -11.30
N PRO A 101 -1.39 2.05 -12.56
CA PRO A 101 -2.39 1.22 -13.24
C PRO A 101 -1.88 -0.21 -13.43
N LEU A 102 -2.79 -1.15 -13.66
CA LEU A 102 -2.42 -2.47 -14.21
C LEU A 102 -2.06 -2.27 -15.68
N GLU A 103 -0.91 -2.81 -16.11
CA GLU A 103 -0.52 -2.88 -17.52
C GLU A 103 -1.52 -3.72 -18.34
#